data_AF-A0A5J4P4X0-F1
#
_entry.id   AF-A0A5J4P4X0-F1
#
_cell.length_a   1.000
_cell.length_b   1.000
_cell.length_c   1.000
_cell.angle_alpha   90.00
_cell.angle_beta   90.00
_cell.angle_gamma   90.00
#
_symmetry.space_group_name_H-M   'P 1'
#
loop_
_entity.id
_entity.type
_entity.pdbx_description
1 polymer ?
#
loop_
_entity_poly.entity_id
_entity_poly.type
_entity_poly.pdbx_seq_one_letter_code
_entity_poly.pdbx_strand_id
1 'polypeptide(L)'
;MAKIENRIKENPKLEQNKLSDGRISLYLEYYLGREEKLVVDENGNQVYYESGKMAGKPKFQVKHNRRKENLSLYLLDKPRTAAERQQNKETLELAMKIRAEREQELKESMLGYRLKKDR
;
A
#
# COMPACT_ATOMS: atom_id res chain seq x y z
N MET A 1 -21.45 -3.26 -0.58
CA MET A 1 -20.10 -3.38 -1.18
C MET A 1 -19.29 -4.35 -0.35
N ALA A 2 -18.57 -5.29 -0.97
CA ALA A 2 -17.58 -6.07 -0.24
C ALA A 2 -16.48 -5.11 0.25
N LYS A 3 -16.29 -5.03 1.56
CA LYS A 3 -15.29 -4.16 2.17
C LYS A 3 -13.94 -4.86 2.09
N ILE A 4 -12.94 -4.22 1.49
CA ILE A 4 -11.57 -4.73 1.53
C ILE A 4 -11.04 -4.50 2.96
N GLU A 5 -10.75 -5.59 3.67
CA GLU A 5 -10.15 -5.53 5.00
C GLU A 5 -8.63 -5.63 4.89
N ASN A 6 -7.96 -4.48 4.81
CA ASN A 6 -6.51 -4.43 4.87
C ASN A 6 -6.04 -4.60 6.32
N ARG A 7 -5.19 -5.61 6.59
CA ARG A 7 -4.56 -5.74 7.91
C ARG A 7 -3.39 -4.76 8.01
N ILE A 8 -3.13 -4.25 9.22
CA ILE A 8 -2.14 -3.18 9.47
C ILE A 8 -0.73 -3.53 8.98
N LYS A 9 -0.36 -4.82 9.02
CA LYS A 9 0.98 -5.32 8.68
C LYS A 9 1.13 -5.79 7.22
N GLU A 10 0.13 -5.62 6.37
CA GLU A 10 0.19 -6.08 4.98
C GLU A 10 0.97 -5.12 4.09
N ASN A 11 1.89 -5.67 3.30
CA ASN A 11 2.67 -4.95 2.30
C ASN A 11 2.97 -5.89 1.11
N PRO A 12 2.40 -5.64 -0.08
CA PRO A 12 1.59 -4.47 -0.45
C PRO A 12 0.16 -4.52 0.11
N LYS A 13 -0.46 -3.34 0.27
CA LYS A 13 -1.89 -3.20 0.61
C LYS A 13 -2.75 -3.24 -0.65
N LEU A 14 -3.89 -3.93 -0.59
CA LEU A 14 -4.86 -3.94 -1.67
C LEU A 14 -5.82 -2.77 -1.48
N GLU A 15 -5.81 -1.81 -2.39
CA GLU A 15 -6.62 -0.60 -2.31
C GLU A 15 -7.52 -0.48 -3.55
N GLN A 16 -8.51 0.40 -3.45
CA GLN A 16 -9.51 0.60 -4.47
C GLN A 16 -9.64 2.09 -4.81
N ASN A 17 -9.83 2.40 -6.10
CA ASN A 17 -10.11 3.76 -6.56
C ASN A 17 -11.39 3.78 -7.38
N LYS A 18 -12.26 4.76 -7.09
CA LYS A 18 -13.52 4.91 -7.82
C LYS A 18 -13.27 5.70 -9.10
N LEU A 19 -13.67 5.12 -10.23
CA LEU A 19 -13.56 5.74 -11.54
C LEU A 19 -14.80 6.57 -11.85
N SER A 20 -14.65 7.51 -12.78
CA SER A 20 -15.74 8.38 -13.23
C SER A 20 -16.85 7.64 -13.97
N ASP A 21 -16.53 6.49 -14.57
CA ASP A 21 -17.46 5.61 -15.31
C ASP A 21 -18.32 4.71 -14.39
N GLY A 22 -18.15 4.80 -13.07
CA GLY A 22 -18.89 3.97 -12.11
C GLY A 22 -18.27 2.59 -11.86
N ARG A 23 -17.06 2.33 -12.36
CA ARG A 23 -16.25 1.17 -11.97
C ARG A 23 -15.36 1.51 -10.78
N ILE A 24 -14.83 0.47 -10.15
CA ILE A 24 -13.82 0.57 -9.09
C ILE A 24 -12.58 -0.16 -9.57
N SER A 25 -11.47 0.54 -9.79
CA SER A 25 -10.18 -0.08 -10.11
C SER A 25 -9.48 -0.57 -8.84
N LEU A 26 -8.89 -1.76 -8.90
CA LEU A 26 -8.07 -2.32 -7.83
C LEU A 26 -6.58 -2.07 -8.10
N TYR A 27 -5.86 -1.69 -7.05
CA TYR A 27 -4.42 -1.46 -7.12
C TYR A 27 -3.70 -1.90 -5.84
N LEU A 28 -2.41 -2.15 -5.95
CA LEU A 28 -1.54 -2.45 -4.82
C LEU A 28 -0.73 -1.21 -4.44
N GLU A 29 -0.74 -0.86 -3.15
CA GLU A 29 0.11 0.20 -2.59
C GLU A 29 1.24 -0.42 -1.78
N TYR A 30 2.46 -0.27 -2.29
CA TYR A 30 3.70 -0.72 -1.66
C TYR A 30 4.21 0.36 -0.73
N TYR A 31 4.59 -0.03 0.48
CA TYR A 31 5.41 0.78 1.36
C TYR A 31 6.86 0.30 1.28
N LEU A 32 7.75 1.13 0.71
CA LEU A 32 9.16 0.80 0.47
C LEU A 32 10.10 1.37 1.55
N GLY A 33 9.53 1.85 2.65
CA GLY A 33 10.27 2.47 3.75
C GLY A 33 10.11 3.99 3.77
N ARG A 34 11.02 4.64 4.50
CA ARG A 34 11.07 6.09 4.65
C ARG A 34 12.51 6.58 4.62
N GLU A 35 12.70 7.76 4.05
CA GLU A 35 13.95 8.50 4.13
C GLU A 35 13.79 9.58 5.19
N GLU A 36 14.78 9.71 6.06
CA GLU A 36 14.85 10.76 7.07
C GLU A 36 16.03 11.66 6.73
N LYS A 37 15.75 12.95 6.48
CA LYS A 37 16.79 13.96 6.24
C LYS A 37 16.79 14.95 7.39
N LEU A 38 17.99 15.28 7.86
CA LEU A 38 18.20 16.32 8.87
C LEU A 38 17.81 17.67 8.28
N VAL A 39 17.00 18.42 9.03
CA VAL A 39 16.70 19.81 8.69
C VAL A 39 17.80 20.67 9.27
N VAL A 40 18.53 21.35 8.39
CA VAL A 40 19.57 22.32 8.73
C VAL A 40 19.07 23.74 8.47
N ASP A 41 19.55 24.70 9.26
CA ASP A 41 19.32 26.12 9.04
C ASP A 41 20.26 26.69 7.95
N GLU A 42 20.15 27.99 7.66
CA GLU A 42 20.97 28.68 6.66
C GLU A 42 22.47 28.68 7.00
N ASN A 43 22.82 28.44 8.27
CA ASN A 43 24.19 28.37 8.76
C ASN A 43 24.73 26.93 8.82
N GLY A 44 23.91 25.94 8.41
CA GLY A 44 24.26 24.51 8.44
C GLY A 44 24.10 23.85 9.81
N ASN A 45 23.52 24.54 10.80
CA ASN A 45 23.26 23.98 12.12
C ASN A 45 21.96 23.16 12.13
N GLN A 46 21.93 22.16 13.00
CA GLN A 46 20.79 21.27 13.15
C GLN A 46 19.60 22.02 13.79
N VAL A 47 18.44 21.98 13.15
CA VAL A 47 17.21 22.59 13.68
C VAL A 47 16.57 21.64 14.69
N TYR A 48 16.10 22.17 15.80
CA TYR A 48 15.38 21.41 16.83
C TYR A 48 13.91 21.82 16.86
N TYR A 49 13.04 20.94 17.36
CA TYR A 49 11.68 21.36 17.68
C TYR A 49 11.71 22.26 18.92
N GLU A 50 11.07 23.42 18.82
CA GLU A 50 11.03 24.42 19.89
C GLU A 50 9.94 24.16 20.93
N SER A 51 8.88 23.42 20.56
CA SER A 51 7.71 23.23 21.40
C SER A 51 7.03 21.87 21.22
N GLY A 52 6.13 21.54 22.16
CA GLY A 52 5.39 20.29 22.17
C GLY A 52 6.19 19.08 22.65
N LYS A 53 5.64 17.87 22.46
CA LYS A 53 6.22 16.60 22.97
C LYS A 53 7.59 16.24 22.35
N MET A 54 7.98 16.92 21.28
CA MET A 54 9.25 16.70 20.59
C MET A 54 10.27 17.81 20.86
N ALA A 55 9.96 18.77 21.75
CA ALA A 55 10.85 19.86 22.10
C ALA A 55 12.26 19.35 22.49
N GLY A 56 13.30 19.99 21.94
CA GLY A 56 14.70 19.60 22.16
C GLY A 56 15.19 18.39 21.35
N LYS A 57 14.33 17.76 20.53
CA LYS A 57 14.76 16.73 19.56
C LYS A 57 15.10 17.33 18.21
N PRO A 58 16.08 16.77 17.49
CA PRO A 58 16.42 17.26 16.17
C PRO A 58 15.25 17.07 15.19
N LYS A 59 15.09 18.05 14.32
CA LYS A 59 14.04 18.09 13.31
C LYS A 59 14.50 17.29 12.11
N PHE A 60 13.71 16.28 11.77
CA PHE A 60 13.89 15.47 10.57
C PHE A 60 12.74 15.71 9.61
N GLN A 61 13.06 15.86 8.33
CA GLN A 61 12.10 15.76 7.25
C GLN A 61 11.96 14.28 6.87
N VAL A 62 10.81 13.71 7.17
CA VAL A 62 10.49 12.31 6.85
C VAL A 62 9.76 12.25 5.53
N LYS A 63 10.29 11.50 4.56
CA LYS A 63 9.64 11.21 3.29
C LYS A 63 9.33 9.72 3.20
N HIS A 64 8.07 9.36 3.14
CA HIS A 64 7.65 7.97 2.94
C HIS A 64 7.77 7.59 1.46
N ASN A 65 8.50 6.51 1.16
CA ASN A 65 8.61 6.00 -0.21
C ASN A 65 7.48 4.99 -0.45
N ARG A 66 6.60 5.30 -1.39
CA ARG A 66 5.45 4.47 -1.74
C ARG A 66 5.36 4.30 -3.25
N ARG A 67 4.98 3.10 -3.69
CA ARG A 67 4.76 2.77 -5.10
C ARG A 67 3.37 2.20 -5.30
N LYS A 68 2.70 2.56 -6.39
CA LYS A 68 1.41 1.97 -6.77
C LYS A 68 1.58 1.04 -7.97
N GLU A 69 0.90 -0.09 -7.95
CA GLU A 69 0.78 -1.02 -9.08
C GLU A 69 -0.70 -1.21 -9.39
N ASN A 70 -1.13 -0.86 -10.60
CA ASN A 70 -2.51 -1.07 -11.02
C ASN A 70 -2.70 -2.54 -11.43
N LEU A 71 -3.72 -3.20 -10.89
CA LEU A 71 -3.99 -4.61 -11.20
C LEU A 71 -4.77 -4.79 -12.51
N SER A 72 -5.27 -3.70 -13.11
CA SER A 72 -6.21 -3.76 -14.26
C SER A 72 -7.45 -4.62 -13.98
N LEU A 73 -7.80 -4.77 -12.70
CA LEU A 73 -9.00 -5.45 -12.22
C LEU A 73 -10.03 -4.40 -11.84
N TYR A 74 -11.28 -4.63 -12.23
CA TYR A 74 -12.37 -3.69 -12.04
C TYR A 74 -13.54 -4.36 -11.36
N LEU A 75 -14.14 -3.67 -10.39
CA LEU A 75 -15.39 -4.06 -9.77
C LEU A 75 -16.51 -3.11 -10.22
N LEU A 76 -17.72 -3.63 -10.25
CA LEU A 76 -18.93 -2.82 -10.39
C LEU A 76 -19.23 -2.13 -9.05
N ASP A 77 -19.37 -0.79 -9.04
CA ASP A 77 -19.69 -0.01 -7.84
C ASP A 77 -21.06 -0.39 -7.26
N LYS A 78 -22.03 -0.69 -8.13
CA LYS A 78 -23.42 -0.99 -7.77
C LYS A 78 -23.91 -2.28 -8.46
N PRO A 79 -23.43 -3.47 -8.06
CA PRO A 79 -23.88 -4.75 -8.63
C PRO A 79 -25.33 -5.02 -8.20
N ARG A 80 -26.23 -5.13 -9.17
CA ARG A 80 -27.68 -5.36 -8.97
C ARG A 80 -28.01 -6.85 -9.05
N THR A 81 -27.37 -7.59 -9.95
CA THR A 81 -27.67 -9.02 -10.17
C THR A 81 -26.81 -9.94 -9.29
N ALA A 82 -27.24 -11.19 -9.12
CA ALA A 82 -26.43 -12.19 -8.41
C ALA A 82 -25.13 -12.51 -9.17
N ALA A 83 -25.19 -12.57 -10.50
CA ALA A 83 -24.02 -12.78 -11.36
C ALA A 83 -22.98 -11.66 -11.21
N GLU A 84 -23.40 -10.39 -11.19
CA GLU A 84 -22.49 -9.25 -10.97
C GLU A 84 -21.83 -9.28 -9.59
N ARG A 85 -22.58 -9.67 -8.54
CA ARG A 85 -22.01 -9.84 -7.19
C ARG A 85 -20.99 -10.98 -7.16
N GLN A 86 -21.26 -12.07 -7.87
CA GLN A 86 -20.36 -13.21 -7.98
C GLN A 86 -19.09 -12.83 -8.74
N GLN A 87 -19.21 -12.11 -9.86
CA GLN A 87 -18.06 -11.60 -10.62
C GLN A 87 -17.18 -10.68 -9.75
N ASN A 88 -17.78 -9.76 -8.99
CA ASN A 88 -17.03 -8.90 -8.07
C ASN A 88 -16.29 -9.72 -7.00
N LYS A 89 -16.92 -10.78 -6.49
CA LYS A 89 -16.31 -11.69 -5.51
C LYS A 89 -15.10 -12.41 -6.09
N GLU A 90 -15.23 -13.00 -7.28
CA GLU A 90 -14.15 -13.69 -7.99
C GLU A 90 -13.00 -12.74 -8.33
N THR A 91 -13.31 -11.51 -8.74
CA THR A 91 -12.31 -10.47 -9.03
C THR A 91 -11.55 -10.07 -7.77
N LEU A 92 -12.22 -9.94 -6.63
CA LEU A 92 -11.58 -9.67 -5.34
C LEU A 92 -10.70 -10.84 -4.88
N GLU A 93 -11.16 -12.07 -5.03
CA GLU A 93 -10.37 -13.26 -4.70
C GLU A 93 -9.09 -13.33 -5.55
N LEU A 94 -9.18 -13.01 -6.85
CA LEU A 94 -8.03 -12.91 -7.73
C LEU A 94 -7.07 -11.80 -7.28
N ALA A 95 -7.58 -10.61 -6.95
CA ALA A 95 -6.76 -9.50 -6.46
C ALA A 95 -6.03 -9.85 -5.15
N MET A 96 -6.69 -10.57 -4.24
CA MET A 96 -6.07 -11.07 -3.01
C MET A 96 -4.94 -12.07 -3.29
N LYS A 97 -5.13 -12.99 -4.26
CA LYS A 97 -4.06 -13.93 -4.68
C LYS A 97 -2.86 -13.18 -5.25
N ILE A 98 -3.08 -12.20 -6.12
CA ILE A 98 -1.99 -11.37 -6.68
C ILE A 98 -1.27 -10.63 -5.56
N ARG A 99 -2.00 -10.03 -4.61
CA ARG A 99 -1.40 -9.36 -3.45
C ARG A 99 -0.49 -10.29 -2.65
N ALA A 100 -0.94 -11.52 -2.40
CA ALA A 100 -0.17 -12.51 -1.65
C ALA A 100 1.11 -12.93 -2.39
N GLU A 101 1.05 -13.12 -3.71
CA GLU A 101 2.25 -13.39 -4.53
C GLU A 101 3.23 -12.22 -4.48
N ARG A 102 2.75 -10.98 -4.67
CA ARG A 102 3.58 -9.77 -4.61
C ARG A 102 4.22 -9.55 -3.25
N GLU A 103 3.52 -9.89 -2.17
CA GLU A 103 4.07 -9.87 -0.82
C GLU A 103 5.24 -10.86 -0.68
N GLN A 104 5.13 -12.06 -1.27
CA GLN A 104 6.21 -13.03 -1.27
C GLN A 104 7.41 -12.56 -2.11
N GLU A 105 7.17 -12.04 -3.32
CA GLU A 105 8.21 -11.47 -4.18
C GLU A 105 8.95 -10.31 -3.48
N LEU A 106 8.23 -9.44 -2.77
CA LEU A 106 8.83 -8.33 -2.03
C LEU A 106 9.72 -8.83 -0.88
N LYS A 107 9.28 -9.86 -0.14
CA LYS A 107 10.08 -10.49 0.93
C LYS A 107 11.33 -11.16 0.37
N GLU A 108 11.22 -11.82 -0.77
CA GLU A 108 12.35 -12.42 -1.47
C GLU A 108 13.36 -11.35 -1.91
N SER A 109 12.90 -10.27 -2.55
CA SER A 109 13.77 -9.18 -3.01
C SER A 109 14.44 -8.41 -1.86
N MET A 110 13.78 -8.27 -0.70
CA MET A 110 14.30 -7.51 0.45
C MET A 110 15.18 -8.35 1.38
N LEU A 111 14.87 -9.64 1.55
CA LEU A 111 15.48 -10.48 2.60
C LEU A 111 16.10 -11.77 2.08
N GLY A 112 15.90 -12.14 0.81
CA GLY A 112 16.42 -13.39 0.22
C GLY A 112 15.64 -14.67 0.62
N TYR A 113 14.50 -14.55 1.29
CA TYR A 113 13.69 -15.70 1.71
C TYR A 113 12.50 -15.92 0.77
N ARG A 114 12.55 -16.99 -0.05
CA ARG A 114 11.36 -17.57 -0.68
C ARG A 114 11.03 -18.89 0.00
N LEU A 115 9.79 -19.05 0.48
CA LEU A 115 9.32 -20.37 0.91
C LEU A 115 9.23 -21.23 -0.35
N LYS A 116 10.13 -22.20 -0.50
CA LYS A 116 10.11 -23.12 -1.65
C LYS A 116 8.77 -23.85 -1.64
N LYS A 117 8.07 -23.81 -2.77
CA LYS A 117 6.92 -24.69 -3.00
C LYS A 117 7.50 -26.07 -3.31
N ASP A 118 7.48 -26.97 -2.32
CA ASP A 118 7.76 -28.37 -2.61
C ASP A 118 6.72 -28.87 -3.63
N ARG A 119 7.25 -29.54 -4.65
CA ARG A 119 6.55 -29.93 -5.88
C ARG A 119 5.49 -31.00 -5.62
#